data_AF-A0A6I7PF59-F1
#
_entry.id   AF-A0A6I7PF59-F1
#
_cell.length_a   1.000
_cell.length_b   1.000
_cell.length_c   1.000
_cell.angle_alpha   90.00
_cell.angle_beta   90.00
_cell.angle_gamma   90.00
#
_symmetry.space_group_name_H-M   'P 1'
#
loop_
_entity.id
_entity.type
_entity.pdbx_description
1 polymer ?
#
loop_
_entity_poly.entity_id
_entity_poly.type
_entity_poly.pdbx_seq_one_letter_code
_entity_poly.pdbx_strand_id
1 'polypeptide(L)'
;MMLEDKSIVSVDRCVFELRQGRPVIVAGQSSTWLVGGIELQAEAQRHVLSALAPERVVLLLTANRAASLGLGGGAVALPVAAIDGHGGLERLGFGQPTPADLARARRAVLPVAGDVSVHAAFGLARLAETVPALLGIRSIPETAAALTALRDRGTVLATSAMAVQAFRQANAANIRRLAEAPVPLANSNDTRFVAYRSRDSLTDHVAVVIGQPETQTAPLVRLHSACLTGDIFHSLRCDCGEQLDTAIATMTQHGGGVICYLAQEGRGIGIANKLRAYALQNAGLDTLEANEALGFDADEREFAIAALMIRDLGLGRIRLMTNNPEKIDGIVKAGIEVTERVGLAATLNPHNERYIAARVAKKGYLHAVNG
;
A
#
# COMPACT_ATOMS: atom_id res chain seq x y z
N MET A 1 27.21 -10.89 17.58
CA MET A 1 26.29 -11.52 16.61
C MET A 1 24.89 -11.02 16.97
N MET A 2 24.37 -10.00 16.28
CA MET A 2 22.99 -9.56 16.51
C MET A 2 22.08 -10.69 16.03
N LEU A 3 21.47 -11.41 16.96
CA LEU A 3 20.39 -12.34 16.63
C LEU A 3 19.23 -11.47 16.15
N GLU A 4 19.00 -11.48 14.84
CA GLU A 4 17.94 -10.74 14.16
C GLU A 4 16.58 -11.01 14.78
N ASP A 5 15.69 -10.01 14.74
CA ASP A 5 14.26 -10.27 14.95
C ASP A 5 13.76 -11.09 13.75
N LYS A 6 13.86 -12.42 13.89
CA LYS A 6 13.44 -13.39 12.87
C LYS A 6 11.98 -13.21 12.47
N SER A 7 11.17 -12.55 13.30
CA SER A 7 9.75 -12.31 13.00
C SER A 7 9.57 -11.33 11.84
N ILE A 8 10.32 -10.22 11.82
CA ILE A 8 10.25 -9.21 10.75
C ILE A 8 10.81 -9.75 9.43
N VAL A 9 11.95 -10.46 9.50
CA VAL A 9 12.56 -11.10 8.32
C VAL A 9 11.60 -12.10 7.68
N SER A 10 10.81 -12.83 8.47
CA SER A 10 9.82 -13.76 7.93
C SER A 10 8.71 -13.06 7.15
N VAL A 11 8.30 -11.85 7.56
CA VAL A 11 7.30 -11.06 6.84
C VAL A 11 7.85 -10.61 5.49
N ASP A 12 9.04 -10.01 5.44
CA ASP A 12 9.67 -9.54 4.20
C ASP A 12 9.81 -10.68 3.16
N ARG A 13 10.28 -11.85 3.62
CA ARG A 13 10.36 -13.04 2.75
C ARG A 13 8.99 -13.50 2.26
N CYS A 14 7.98 -13.54 3.13
CA CYS A 14 6.62 -13.90 2.72
C CYS A 14 6.00 -12.87 1.75
N VAL A 15 6.32 -11.58 1.91
CA VAL A 15 5.92 -10.52 0.97
C VAL A 15 6.52 -10.79 -0.42
N PHE A 16 7.81 -11.13 -0.48
CA PHE A 16 8.46 -11.51 -1.72
C PHE A 16 7.81 -12.75 -2.37
N GLU A 17 7.59 -13.82 -1.61
CA GLU A 17 6.94 -15.04 -2.10
C GLU A 17 5.55 -14.76 -2.69
N LEU A 18 4.71 -14.02 -1.96
CA LEU A 18 3.37 -13.70 -2.40
C LEU A 18 3.38 -12.83 -3.67
N ARG A 19 4.30 -11.85 -3.74
CA ARG A 19 4.51 -11.01 -4.94
C ARG A 19 4.96 -11.82 -6.16
N GLN A 20 5.68 -12.93 -5.95
CA GLN A 20 6.06 -13.88 -7.01
C GLN A 20 4.95 -14.90 -7.34
N GLY A 21 3.78 -14.80 -6.68
CA GLY A 21 2.67 -15.71 -6.87
C GLY A 21 2.90 -17.09 -6.26
N ARG A 22 3.71 -17.19 -5.18
CA ARG A 22 3.93 -18.43 -4.40
C ARG A 22 3.18 -18.36 -3.08
N PRO A 23 2.72 -19.51 -2.52
CA PRO A 23 1.90 -19.48 -1.33
C PRO A 23 2.76 -19.29 -0.08
N VAL A 24 2.15 -18.78 0.99
CA VAL A 24 2.77 -18.57 2.29
C VAL A 24 1.86 -19.04 3.40
N ILE A 25 2.44 -19.42 4.54
CA ILE A 25 1.70 -19.75 5.75
C ILE A 25 1.61 -18.53 6.65
N VAL A 26 0.40 -18.23 7.13
CA VAL A 26 0.13 -17.18 8.12
C VAL A 26 -0.45 -17.83 9.37
N ALA A 27 0.28 -17.75 10.48
CA ALA A 27 -0.10 -18.35 11.75
C ALA A 27 -0.54 -17.29 12.77
N GLY A 28 -1.76 -17.41 13.29
CA GLY A 28 -2.25 -16.66 14.44
C GLY A 28 -2.37 -17.56 15.67
N GLN A 29 -2.93 -17.00 16.75
CA GLN A 29 -3.09 -17.75 18.01
C GLN A 29 -4.12 -18.89 17.89
N SER A 30 -5.17 -18.71 17.08
CA SER A 30 -6.34 -19.61 16.99
C SER A 30 -6.54 -20.25 15.62
N SER A 31 -5.78 -19.82 14.61
CA SER A 31 -5.89 -20.29 13.23
C SER A 31 -4.54 -20.25 12.54
N THR A 32 -4.36 -21.10 11.54
CA THR A 32 -3.24 -21.04 10.62
C THR A 32 -3.79 -21.25 9.23
N TRP A 33 -3.28 -20.49 8.26
CA TRP A 33 -3.75 -20.52 6.88
C TRP A 33 -2.57 -20.66 5.94
N LEU A 34 -2.70 -21.52 4.94
CA LEU A 34 -1.88 -21.45 3.73
C LEU A 34 -2.64 -20.58 2.73
N VAL A 35 -2.02 -19.49 2.26
CA VAL A 35 -2.63 -18.53 1.35
C VAL A 35 -1.78 -18.31 0.11
N GLY A 36 -2.42 -18.09 -1.03
CA GLY A 36 -1.77 -17.78 -2.31
C GLY A 36 -2.50 -16.66 -3.05
N GLY A 37 -1.78 -15.92 -3.89
CA GLY A 37 -2.36 -14.85 -4.71
C GLY A 37 -3.19 -15.38 -5.88
N ILE A 38 -4.10 -14.55 -6.38
CA ILE A 38 -4.95 -14.83 -7.56
C ILE A 38 -4.51 -14.05 -8.82
N GLU A 39 -3.26 -13.61 -8.86
CA GLU A 39 -2.68 -12.88 -9.99
C GLU A 39 -1.76 -13.80 -10.81
N LEU A 40 -0.44 -13.57 -10.77
CA LEU A 40 0.57 -14.16 -11.66
C LEU A 40 0.50 -15.68 -11.86
N GLN A 41 0.09 -16.43 -10.85
CA GLN A 41 0.10 -17.89 -10.86
C GLN A 41 -1.20 -18.49 -10.30
N ALA A 42 -2.35 -17.84 -10.48
CA ALA A 42 -3.63 -18.23 -9.86
C ALA A 42 -3.98 -19.72 -10.04
N GLU A 43 -3.83 -20.27 -11.25
CA GLU A 43 -4.15 -21.67 -11.53
C GLU A 43 -3.16 -22.65 -10.87
N ALA A 44 -1.86 -22.32 -10.88
CA ALA A 44 -0.85 -23.13 -10.19
C ALA A 44 -1.05 -23.09 -8.66
N GLN A 45 -1.39 -21.91 -8.12
CA GLN A 45 -1.76 -21.76 -6.70
C GLN A 45 -2.96 -22.62 -6.36
N ARG A 46 -4.03 -22.53 -7.15
CA ARG A 46 -5.21 -23.36 -6.98
C ARG A 46 -4.85 -24.84 -7.00
N HIS A 47 -4.05 -25.30 -7.96
CA HIS A 47 -3.63 -26.69 -8.03
C HIS A 47 -2.89 -27.15 -6.77
N VAL A 48 -1.94 -26.35 -6.28
CA VAL A 48 -1.19 -26.64 -5.03
C VAL A 48 -2.13 -26.73 -3.83
N LEU A 49 -3.04 -25.77 -3.67
CA LEU A 49 -3.98 -25.77 -2.53
C LEU A 49 -5.00 -26.92 -2.65
N SER A 50 -5.48 -27.21 -3.85
CA SER A 50 -6.42 -28.31 -4.11
C SER A 50 -5.76 -29.68 -3.93
N ALA A 51 -4.46 -29.84 -4.20
CA ALA A 51 -3.74 -31.09 -3.93
C ALA A 51 -3.66 -31.38 -2.41
N LEU A 52 -3.64 -30.34 -1.58
CA LEU A 52 -3.64 -30.47 -0.12
C LEU A 52 -5.04 -30.66 0.46
N ALA A 53 -6.04 -29.94 -0.06
CA ALA A 53 -7.42 -29.99 0.43
C ALA A 53 -8.43 -29.59 -0.65
N PRO A 54 -8.81 -30.51 -1.58
CA PRO A 54 -9.52 -30.17 -2.81
C PRO A 54 -10.86 -29.47 -2.60
N GLU A 55 -11.65 -29.92 -1.63
CA GLU A 55 -12.98 -29.39 -1.31
C GLU A 55 -12.99 -28.25 -0.28
N ARG A 56 -11.80 -27.76 0.12
CA ARG A 56 -11.66 -26.79 1.21
C ARG A 56 -10.96 -25.51 0.79
N VAL A 57 -10.60 -25.38 -0.48
CA VAL A 57 -10.04 -24.13 -1.01
C VAL A 57 -11.11 -23.06 -1.03
N VAL A 58 -10.81 -21.91 -0.45
CA VAL A 58 -11.69 -20.74 -0.43
C VAL A 58 -11.02 -19.55 -1.10
N LEU A 59 -11.82 -18.68 -1.71
CA LEU A 59 -11.43 -17.31 -2.05
C LEU A 59 -11.73 -16.42 -0.85
N LEU A 60 -10.69 -15.88 -0.24
CA LEU A 60 -10.74 -14.90 0.84
C LEU A 60 -10.85 -13.49 0.24
N LEU A 61 -11.84 -12.73 0.70
CA LEU A 61 -12.08 -11.35 0.29
C LEU A 61 -12.06 -10.42 1.51
N THR A 62 -11.44 -9.25 1.38
CA THR A 62 -11.50 -8.20 2.40
C THR A 62 -12.93 -7.71 2.62
N ALA A 63 -13.16 -7.02 3.74
CA ALA A 63 -14.46 -6.39 4.01
C ALA A 63 -14.86 -5.40 2.91
N ASN A 64 -13.92 -4.58 2.42
CA ASN A 64 -14.20 -3.60 1.37
C ASN A 64 -14.60 -4.29 0.06
N ARG A 65 -13.89 -5.36 -0.32
CA ARG A 65 -14.25 -6.12 -1.51
C ARG A 65 -15.61 -6.80 -1.34
N ALA A 66 -15.84 -7.46 -0.21
CA ALA A 66 -17.13 -8.10 0.09
C ALA A 66 -18.30 -7.10 0.05
N ALA A 67 -18.12 -5.91 0.60
CA ALA A 67 -19.11 -4.83 0.58
C ALA A 67 -19.38 -4.34 -0.84
N SER A 68 -18.33 -4.11 -1.65
CA SER A 68 -18.48 -3.70 -3.06
C SER A 68 -19.25 -4.71 -3.93
N LEU A 69 -19.27 -5.99 -3.51
CA LEU A 69 -20.00 -7.08 -4.17
C LEU A 69 -21.40 -7.33 -3.57
N GLY A 70 -21.76 -6.64 -2.49
CA GLY A 70 -22.99 -6.87 -1.75
C GLY A 70 -23.03 -8.24 -1.06
N LEU A 71 -21.89 -8.69 -0.52
CA LEU A 71 -21.74 -9.97 0.20
C LEU A 71 -21.73 -9.81 1.73
N GLY A 72 -21.78 -8.57 2.25
CA GLY A 72 -21.79 -8.26 3.68
C GLY A 72 -20.78 -7.18 4.06
N GLY A 73 -20.76 -6.78 5.34
CA GLY A 73 -19.90 -5.71 5.87
C GLY A 73 -18.58 -6.19 6.50
N GLY A 74 -18.22 -7.47 6.37
CA GLY A 74 -17.02 -8.06 6.95
C GLY A 74 -16.25 -8.90 5.94
N ALA A 75 -15.05 -9.33 6.31
CA ALA A 75 -14.27 -10.25 5.47
C ALA A 75 -15.01 -11.59 5.30
N VAL A 76 -14.96 -12.13 4.08
CA VAL A 76 -15.67 -13.37 3.71
C VAL A 76 -14.74 -14.37 3.05
N ALA A 77 -15.07 -15.64 3.20
CA ALA A 77 -14.52 -16.75 2.44
C ALA A 77 -15.61 -17.32 1.53
N LEU A 78 -15.25 -17.61 0.29
CA LEU A 78 -16.13 -18.24 -0.70
C LEU A 78 -15.52 -19.58 -1.12
N PRO A 79 -16.15 -20.73 -0.84
CA PRO A 79 -15.68 -22.03 -1.33
C PRO A 79 -15.50 -22.01 -2.84
N VAL A 80 -14.29 -22.29 -3.32
CA VAL A 80 -13.95 -22.24 -4.74
C VAL A 80 -14.85 -23.15 -5.56
N ALA A 81 -15.15 -24.35 -5.05
CA ALA A 81 -16.07 -25.31 -5.68
C ALA A 81 -17.50 -24.75 -5.91
N ALA A 82 -17.93 -23.77 -5.11
CA ALA A 82 -19.27 -23.18 -5.22
C ALA A 82 -19.33 -21.96 -6.17
N ILE A 83 -18.19 -21.29 -6.40
CA ILE A 83 -18.14 -20.03 -7.15
C ILE A 83 -17.44 -20.15 -8.50
N ASP A 84 -16.56 -21.12 -8.68
CA ASP A 84 -15.73 -21.18 -9.86
C ASP A 84 -16.44 -21.81 -11.07
N GLY A 85 -16.78 -20.96 -12.03
CA GLY A 85 -17.08 -21.36 -13.40
C GLY A 85 -16.48 -20.35 -14.38
N HIS A 86 -15.65 -20.83 -15.30
CA HIS A 86 -15.03 -20.05 -16.39
C HIS A 86 -14.54 -18.64 -15.96
N GLY A 87 -13.60 -18.57 -15.01
CA GLY A 87 -12.94 -17.32 -14.59
C GLY A 87 -13.67 -16.51 -13.52
N GLY A 88 -14.56 -17.14 -12.74
CA GLY A 88 -15.29 -16.48 -11.64
C GLY A 88 -14.37 -15.95 -10.53
N LEU A 89 -13.23 -16.60 -10.28
CA LEU A 89 -12.30 -16.24 -9.21
C LEU A 89 -11.70 -14.84 -9.37
N GLU A 90 -11.13 -14.51 -10.53
CA GLU A 90 -10.53 -13.20 -10.77
C GLU A 90 -11.59 -12.10 -10.78
N ARG A 91 -12.75 -12.37 -11.41
CA ARG A 91 -13.87 -11.41 -11.44
C ARG A 91 -14.41 -11.11 -10.06
N LEU A 92 -14.52 -12.11 -9.17
CA LEU A 92 -14.90 -11.91 -7.78
C LEU A 92 -13.77 -11.30 -6.95
N GLY A 93 -12.52 -11.65 -7.21
CA GLY A 93 -11.36 -11.17 -6.47
C GLY A 93 -11.08 -9.68 -6.68
N PHE A 94 -10.93 -9.25 -7.94
CA PHE A 94 -10.51 -7.89 -8.29
C PHE A 94 -11.10 -7.35 -9.60
N GLY A 95 -11.84 -8.17 -10.36
CA GLY A 95 -12.48 -7.76 -11.61
C GLY A 95 -13.91 -7.27 -11.44
N GLN A 96 -14.67 -7.34 -12.55
CA GLN A 96 -16.10 -7.03 -12.60
C GLN A 96 -16.90 -8.33 -12.69
N PRO A 97 -17.57 -8.78 -11.62
CA PRO A 97 -18.36 -10.00 -11.64
C PRO A 97 -19.67 -9.83 -12.40
N THR A 98 -20.07 -10.91 -13.07
CA THR A 98 -21.38 -11.00 -13.72
C THR A 98 -22.50 -11.21 -12.67
N PRO A 99 -23.77 -10.96 -13.02
CA PRO A 99 -24.88 -11.31 -12.15
C PRO A 99 -24.89 -12.79 -11.71
N ALA A 100 -24.42 -13.69 -12.57
CA ALA A 100 -24.29 -15.11 -12.26
C ALA A 100 -23.20 -15.39 -11.21
N ASP A 101 -22.04 -14.73 -11.33
CA ASP A 101 -20.97 -14.83 -10.33
C ASP A 101 -21.46 -14.37 -8.95
N LEU A 102 -22.16 -13.22 -8.90
CA LEU A 102 -22.72 -12.67 -7.66
C LEU A 102 -23.78 -13.60 -7.06
N ALA A 103 -24.67 -14.17 -7.89
CA ALA A 103 -25.69 -15.09 -7.42
C ALA A 103 -25.10 -16.39 -6.83
N ARG A 104 -23.97 -16.87 -7.36
CA ARG A 104 -23.23 -18.01 -6.77
C ARG A 104 -22.57 -17.59 -5.46
N ALA A 105 -21.83 -16.48 -5.46
CA ALA A 105 -21.13 -15.97 -4.29
C ALA A 105 -22.06 -15.74 -3.09
N ARG A 106 -23.22 -15.11 -3.28
CA ARG A 106 -24.21 -14.85 -2.22
C ARG A 106 -24.72 -16.11 -1.52
N ARG A 107 -24.76 -17.24 -2.22
CA ARG A 107 -25.20 -18.53 -1.65
C ARG A 107 -24.09 -19.28 -0.91
N ALA A 108 -22.85 -18.84 -1.05
CA ALA A 108 -21.66 -19.54 -0.56
C ALA A 108 -20.85 -18.73 0.46
N VAL A 109 -21.38 -17.61 0.96
CA VAL A 109 -20.68 -16.73 1.89
C VAL A 109 -20.41 -17.43 3.22
N LEU A 110 -19.14 -17.53 3.59
CA LEU A 110 -18.71 -17.94 4.92
C LEU A 110 -18.04 -16.74 5.62
N PRO A 111 -18.59 -16.23 6.74
CA PRO A 111 -17.95 -15.14 7.48
C PRO A 111 -16.59 -15.57 8.03
N VAL A 112 -15.57 -14.75 7.80
CA VAL A 112 -14.24 -14.87 8.42
C VAL A 112 -13.82 -13.58 9.14
N ALA A 113 -14.78 -12.68 9.35
CA ALA A 113 -14.60 -11.48 10.16
C ALA A 113 -14.13 -11.87 11.57
N GLY A 114 -12.99 -11.32 11.99
CA GLY A 114 -12.37 -11.60 13.29
C GLY A 114 -11.25 -12.65 13.26
N ASP A 115 -11.03 -13.37 12.15
CA ASP A 115 -9.84 -14.24 12.04
C ASP A 115 -8.58 -13.38 11.79
N VAL A 116 -7.76 -13.25 12.84
CA VAL A 116 -6.54 -12.44 12.82
C VAL A 116 -5.51 -12.91 11.78
N SER A 117 -5.48 -14.20 11.45
CA SER A 117 -4.58 -14.76 10.46
C SER A 117 -5.03 -14.40 9.04
N VAL A 118 -6.34 -14.41 8.79
CA VAL A 118 -6.91 -13.95 7.52
C VAL A 118 -6.67 -12.46 7.33
N HIS A 119 -6.88 -11.66 8.38
CA HIS A 119 -6.58 -10.22 8.33
C HIS A 119 -5.09 -9.96 8.04
N ALA A 120 -4.19 -10.69 8.70
CA ALA A 120 -2.76 -10.62 8.42
C ALA A 120 -2.40 -11.08 7.01
N ALA A 121 -3.08 -12.09 6.44
CA ALA A 121 -2.88 -12.50 5.06
C ALA A 121 -3.23 -11.37 4.07
N PHE A 122 -4.33 -10.63 4.28
CA PHE A 122 -4.62 -9.43 3.50
C PHE A 122 -3.56 -8.33 3.70
N GLY A 123 -3.05 -8.18 4.92
CA GLY A 123 -1.93 -7.29 5.22
C GLY A 123 -0.67 -7.61 4.41
N LEU A 124 -0.32 -8.90 4.30
CA LEU A 124 0.78 -9.36 3.44
C LEU A 124 0.54 -9.06 1.97
N ALA A 125 -0.68 -9.28 1.48
CA ALA A 125 -1.04 -9.00 0.08
C ALA A 125 -0.85 -7.52 -0.27
N ARG A 126 -1.25 -6.63 0.64
CA ARG A 126 -1.04 -5.17 0.53
C ARG A 126 0.44 -4.80 0.55
N LEU A 127 1.21 -5.35 1.49
CA LEU A 127 2.67 -5.15 1.54
C LEU A 127 3.37 -5.64 0.27
N ALA A 128 2.83 -6.69 -0.37
CA ALA A 128 3.30 -7.22 -1.64
C ALA A 128 2.85 -6.41 -2.86
N GLU A 129 2.05 -5.35 -2.68
CA GLU A 129 1.43 -4.57 -3.75
C GLU A 129 0.59 -5.45 -4.71
N THR A 130 0.05 -6.56 -4.18
CA THR A 130 -0.88 -7.48 -4.86
C THR A 130 -2.30 -7.16 -4.46
N VAL A 131 -3.28 -7.64 -5.23
CA VAL A 131 -4.69 -7.50 -4.82
C VAL A 131 -4.94 -8.28 -3.51
N PRO A 132 -5.62 -7.69 -2.51
CA PRO A 132 -5.92 -8.36 -1.24
C PRO A 132 -7.12 -9.32 -1.36
N ALA A 133 -7.10 -10.16 -2.39
CA ALA A 133 -7.99 -11.29 -2.58
C ALA A 133 -7.12 -12.53 -2.77
N LEU A 134 -7.36 -13.56 -1.96
CA LEU A 134 -6.41 -14.67 -1.80
C LEU A 134 -7.12 -16.02 -1.90
N LEU A 135 -6.46 -17.01 -2.49
CA LEU A 135 -6.86 -18.40 -2.25
C LEU A 135 -6.33 -18.83 -0.89
N GLY A 136 -7.10 -19.63 -0.16
CA GLY A 136 -6.69 -20.11 1.15
C GLY A 136 -7.21 -21.49 1.48
N ILE A 137 -6.44 -22.22 2.29
CA ILE A 137 -6.92 -23.37 3.06
C ILE A 137 -6.60 -23.14 4.53
N ARG A 138 -7.58 -23.41 5.40
CA ARG A 138 -7.38 -23.37 6.84
C ARG A 138 -6.67 -24.65 7.30
N SER A 139 -5.66 -24.51 8.15
CA SER A 139 -5.04 -25.64 8.83
C SER A 139 -6.05 -26.29 9.77
N ILE A 140 -6.27 -27.59 9.56
CA ILE A 140 -7.11 -28.48 10.36
C ILE A 140 -6.29 -29.74 10.68
N PRO A 141 -6.71 -30.63 11.60
CA PRO A 141 -5.94 -31.83 11.95
C PRO A 141 -5.47 -32.63 10.73
N GLU A 142 -6.29 -32.72 9.69
CA GLU A 142 -6.02 -33.45 8.46
C GLU A 142 -4.93 -32.79 7.58
N THR A 143 -4.78 -31.46 7.63
CA THR A 143 -3.80 -30.72 6.81
C THR A 143 -2.57 -30.24 7.59
N ALA A 144 -2.63 -30.23 8.92
CA ALA A 144 -1.61 -29.67 9.79
C ALA A 144 -0.22 -30.31 9.60
N ALA A 145 -0.16 -31.65 9.48
CA ALA A 145 1.09 -32.36 9.26
C ALA A 145 1.73 -32.02 7.91
N ALA A 146 0.92 -31.89 6.85
CA ALA A 146 1.40 -31.53 5.52
C ALA A 146 1.94 -30.08 5.49
N LEU A 147 1.23 -29.13 6.10
CA LEU A 147 1.68 -27.74 6.20
C LEU A 147 2.98 -27.62 7.00
N THR A 148 3.09 -28.37 8.09
CA THR A 148 4.32 -28.46 8.90
C THR A 148 5.48 -28.99 8.07
N ALA A 149 5.28 -30.08 7.32
CA ALA A 149 6.30 -30.64 6.46
C ALA A 149 6.74 -29.69 5.33
N LEU A 150 5.82 -28.95 4.71
CA LEU A 150 6.13 -27.95 3.69
C LEU A 150 6.97 -26.80 4.25
N ARG A 151 6.63 -26.33 5.46
CA ARG A 151 7.41 -25.30 6.17
C ARG A 151 8.79 -25.80 6.54
N ASP A 152 8.90 -26.98 7.15
CA ASP A 152 10.17 -27.50 7.67
C ASP A 152 11.17 -27.84 6.55
N ARG A 153 10.66 -28.15 5.34
CA ARG A 153 11.46 -28.31 4.12
C ARG A 153 11.84 -26.99 3.45
N GLY A 154 11.28 -25.86 3.88
CA GLY A 154 11.45 -24.55 3.24
C GLY A 154 10.73 -24.41 1.90
N THR A 155 9.81 -25.32 1.57
CA THR A 155 8.99 -25.27 0.34
C THR A 155 7.99 -24.12 0.40
N VAL A 156 7.46 -23.85 1.59
CA VAL A 156 6.54 -22.74 1.85
C VAL A 156 7.07 -21.95 3.04
N LEU A 157 7.19 -20.64 2.88
CA LEU A 157 7.61 -19.76 3.98
C LEU A 157 6.42 -19.45 4.89
N ALA A 158 6.72 -19.22 6.17
CA ALA A 158 5.73 -18.96 7.19
C ALA A 158 6.04 -17.67 7.95
N THR A 159 5.00 -16.92 8.31
CA THR A 159 5.07 -15.78 9.23
C THR A 159 3.91 -15.84 10.23
N SER A 160 3.96 -14.99 11.25
CA SER A 160 2.88 -14.86 12.23
C SER A 160 2.02 -13.63 11.99
N ALA A 161 0.74 -13.71 12.33
CA ALA A 161 -0.19 -12.57 12.24
C ALA A 161 0.31 -11.35 13.03
N MET A 162 0.92 -11.59 14.18
CA MET A 162 1.53 -10.55 15.03
C MET A 162 2.72 -9.87 14.34
N ALA A 163 3.59 -10.65 13.68
CA ALA A 163 4.73 -10.10 12.94
C ALA A 163 4.27 -9.23 11.77
N VAL A 164 3.25 -9.65 11.02
CA VAL A 164 2.67 -8.85 9.93
C VAL A 164 2.11 -7.52 10.46
N GLN A 165 1.39 -7.55 11.59
CA GLN A 165 0.83 -6.34 12.19
C GLN A 165 1.92 -5.36 12.65
N ALA A 166 3.03 -5.88 13.20
CA ALA A 166 4.15 -5.07 13.69
C ALA A 166 5.09 -4.60 12.56
N PHE A 167 5.02 -5.21 11.37
CA PHE A 167 6.02 -5.07 10.32
C PHE A 167 6.28 -3.62 9.90
N ARG A 168 5.22 -2.87 9.58
CA ARG A 168 5.35 -1.49 9.09
C ARG A 168 6.07 -0.58 10.10
N GLN A 169 5.68 -0.67 11.37
CA GLN A 169 6.30 0.12 12.45
C GLN A 169 7.75 -0.30 12.70
N ALA A 170 8.02 -1.62 12.74
CA ALA A 170 9.36 -2.14 12.92
C ALA A 170 10.28 -1.78 11.74
N ASN A 171 9.78 -1.84 10.51
CA ASN A 171 10.51 -1.47 9.31
C ASN A 171 10.84 0.02 9.30
N ALA A 172 9.88 0.89 9.61
CA ALA A 172 10.12 2.32 9.73
C ALA A 172 11.23 2.63 10.75
N ALA A 173 11.20 2.04 11.95
CA ALA A 173 12.18 2.28 13.00
C ALA A 173 13.64 1.93 12.62
N ASN A 174 13.83 1.09 11.59
CA ASN A 174 15.13 0.64 11.12
C ASN A 174 15.63 1.40 9.88
N ILE A 175 15.01 2.54 9.53
CA ILE A 175 15.49 3.35 8.41
C ILE A 175 16.87 3.95 8.68
N ARG A 176 17.74 3.95 7.66
CA ARG A 176 19.10 4.47 7.72
C ARG A 176 19.39 5.29 6.47
N ARG A 177 20.18 6.36 6.64
CA ARG A 177 20.83 7.08 5.54
C ARG A 177 21.88 6.16 4.92
N LEU A 178 21.79 5.93 3.60
CA LEU A 178 22.71 5.05 2.86
C LEU A 178 23.73 5.83 2.03
N ALA A 179 23.28 6.90 1.38
CA ALA A 179 24.10 7.68 0.47
C ALA A 179 23.62 9.12 0.41
N GLU A 180 24.52 10.02 0.06
CA GLU A 180 24.24 11.43 -0.12
C GLU A 180 25.13 11.99 -1.24
N ALA A 181 24.54 12.76 -2.16
CA ALA A 181 25.28 13.38 -3.27
C ALA A 181 24.61 14.67 -3.75
N PRO A 182 25.39 15.67 -4.22
CA PRO A 182 24.83 16.83 -4.93
C PRO A 182 24.25 16.38 -6.29
N VAL A 183 23.02 16.81 -6.58
CA VAL A 183 22.35 16.51 -7.85
C VAL A 183 21.56 17.75 -8.29
N PRO A 184 22.16 18.64 -9.09
CA PRO A 184 21.51 19.86 -9.55
C PRO A 184 20.20 19.58 -10.29
N LEU A 185 19.16 20.37 -9.98
CA LEU A 185 17.87 20.34 -10.67
C LEU A 185 17.78 21.52 -11.63
N ALA A 186 17.02 21.35 -12.72
CA ALA A 186 16.82 22.40 -13.73
C ALA A 186 16.38 23.75 -13.14
N ASN A 187 15.57 23.71 -12.08
CA ASN A 187 15.03 24.89 -11.40
C ASN A 187 15.68 25.14 -10.02
N SER A 188 16.76 24.42 -9.67
CA SER A 188 17.48 24.57 -8.40
C SER A 188 18.87 23.92 -8.43
N ASN A 189 19.92 24.74 -8.54
CA ASN A 189 21.30 24.23 -8.62
C ASN A 189 21.90 23.81 -7.27
N ASP A 190 21.41 24.38 -6.16
CA ASP A 190 21.87 24.06 -4.80
C ASP A 190 20.99 22.98 -4.20
N THR A 191 21.26 21.74 -4.58
CA THR A 191 20.47 20.57 -4.17
C THR A 191 21.34 19.35 -3.89
N ARG A 192 20.91 18.58 -2.89
CA ARG A 192 21.51 17.28 -2.56
C ARG A 192 20.44 16.24 -2.32
N PHE A 193 20.74 15.02 -2.76
CA PHE A 193 19.87 13.87 -2.65
C PHE A 193 20.41 12.96 -1.57
N VAL A 194 19.54 12.52 -0.68
CA VAL A 194 19.86 11.61 0.41
C VAL A 194 19.02 10.36 0.27
N ALA A 195 19.67 9.21 0.07
CA ALA A 195 19.00 7.92 -0.04
C ALA A 195 18.83 7.29 1.33
N TYR A 196 17.64 6.78 1.59
CA TYR A 196 17.27 6.10 2.82
C TYR A 196 16.70 4.73 2.52
N ARG A 197 17.08 3.74 3.32
CA ARG A 197 16.51 2.39 3.27
C ARG A 197 16.25 1.88 4.67
N SER A 198 15.15 1.20 4.85
CA SER A 198 14.93 0.37 6.04
C SER A 198 15.54 -1.01 5.85
N ARG A 199 16.18 -1.54 6.90
CA ARG A 199 16.95 -2.81 6.83
C ARG A 199 16.22 -3.96 6.12
N ASP A 200 14.91 -4.08 6.36
CA ASP A 200 14.07 -5.18 5.89
C ASP A 200 13.10 -4.71 4.79
N SER A 201 13.54 -3.75 3.95
CA SER A 201 12.80 -3.19 2.83
C SER A 201 13.57 -3.32 1.51
N LEU A 202 12.85 -3.63 0.44
CA LEU A 202 13.39 -3.64 -0.93
C LEU A 202 13.36 -2.25 -1.61
N THR A 203 12.76 -1.25 -0.97
CA THR A 203 12.57 0.09 -1.54
C THR A 203 13.44 1.14 -0.86
N ASP A 204 13.95 2.06 -1.68
CA ASP A 204 14.63 3.27 -1.23
C ASP A 204 13.67 4.45 -1.19
N HIS A 205 13.79 5.25 -0.15
CA HIS A 205 13.19 6.58 -0.07
C HIS A 205 14.26 7.62 -0.31
N VAL A 206 13.88 8.77 -0.84
CA VAL A 206 14.83 9.85 -1.16
C VAL A 206 14.37 11.12 -0.47
N ALA A 207 15.28 11.79 0.23
CA ALA A 207 15.10 13.20 0.57
C ALA A 207 15.82 14.05 -0.46
N VAL A 208 15.11 14.97 -1.09
CA VAL A 208 15.69 16.04 -1.92
C VAL A 208 15.78 17.27 -1.05
N VAL A 209 17.00 17.64 -0.68
CA VAL A 209 17.28 18.83 0.10
C VAL A 209 17.62 19.95 -0.86
N ILE A 210 16.91 21.07 -0.73
CA ILE A 210 17.04 22.26 -1.57
C ILE A 210 17.58 23.38 -0.68
N GLY A 211 18.65 24.05 -1.10
CA GLY A 211 19.30 25.10 -0.32
C GLY A 211 19.79 24.60 1.05
N GLN A 212 19.63 25.45 2.07
CA GLN A 212 20.13 25.20 3.43
C GLN A 212 18.98 25.20 4.47
N PRO A 213 18.06 24.22 4.43
CA PRO A 213 16.90 24.19 5.32
C PRO A 213 17.27 24.11 6.81
N GLU A 214 18.44 23.56 7.14
CA GLU A 214 19.00 23.50 8.49
C GLU A 214 19.28 24.88 9.11
N THR A 215 19.40 25.94 8.30
CA THR A 215 19.58 27.31 8.79
C THR A 215 18.25 28.01 9.14
N GLN A 216 17.12 27.38 8.80
CA GLN A 216 15.79 27.95 8.99
C GLN A 216 15.14 27.45 10.29
N THR A 217 14.43 28.33 10.99
CA THR A 217 13.67 27.97 12.20
C THR A 217 12.55 26.95 11.94
N ALA A 218 11.96 27.00 10.74
CA ALA A 218 10.90 26.07 10.29
C ALA A 218 10.93 25.97 8.74
N PRO A 219 11.80 25.12 8.17
CA PRO A 219 11.89 24.96 6.73
C PRO A 219 10.60 24.38 6.13
N LEU A 220 10.42 24.64 4.84
CA LEU A 220 9.36 24.00 4.05
C LEU A 220 9.68 22.52 3.88
N VAL A 221 8.71 21.67 4.19
CA VAL A 221 8.82 20.22 3.96
C VAL A 221 7.64 19.71 3.18
N ARG A 222 7.90 18.87 2.19
CA ARG A 222 6.89 18.24 1.34
C ARG A 222 7.00 16.73 1.45
N LEU A 223 5.90 16.06 1.83
CA LEU A 223 5.79 14.61 1.67
C LEU A 223 5.25 14.29 0.29
N HIS A 224 6.09 13.75 -0.58
CA HIS A 224 5.72 13.35 -1.92
C HIS A 224 5.62 11.83 -1.99
N SER A 225 4.45 11.31 -2.32
CA SER A 225 4.30 9.89 -2.64
C SER A 225 4.63 9.72 -4.11
N ALA A 226 5.54 8.81 -4.44
CA ALA A 226 5.95 8.55 -5.82
C ALA A 226 4.73 8.35 -6.74
N CYS A 227 4.77 8.96 -7.91
CA CYS A 227 3.72 8.87 -8.90
C CYS A 227 4.36 8.81 -10.30
N LEU A 228 4.72 7.63 -10.78
CA LEU A 228 5.36 7.39 -12.07
C LEU A 228 4.68 8.16 -13.21
N THR A 229 3.36 8.03 -13.31
CA THR A 229 2.58 8.66 -14.37
C THR A 229 2.58 10.19 -14.28
N GLY A 230 2.61 10.77 -13.07
CA GLY A 230 2.53 12.22 -12.87
C GLY A 230 3.90 12.89 -12.86
N ASP A 231 4.86 12.29 -12.15
CA ASP A 231 6.18 12.83 -11.92
C ASP A 231 7.09 12.72 -13.15
N ILE A 232 7.03 11.59 -13.88
CA ILE A 232 7.91 11.33 -15.04
C ILE A 232 7.19 11.57 -16.36
N PHE A 233 5.93 11.14 -16.47
CA PHE A 233 5.17 11.21 -17.73
C PHE A 233 4.17 12.38 -17.78
N HIS A 234 4.16 13.25 -16.77
CA HIS A 234 3.33 14.47 -16.74
C HIS A 234 1.84 14.23 -17.04
N SER A 235 1.29 13.13 -16.52
CA SER A 235 -0.11 12.74 -16.72
C SER A 235 -1.08 13.85 -16.31
N LEU A 236 -2.01 14.18 -17.21
CA LEU A 236 -3.08 15.15 -16.94
C LEU A 236 -4.16 14.64 -15.98
N ARG A 237 -4.17 13.35 -15.63
CA ARG A 237 -5.15 12.76 -14.70
C ARG A 237 -4.90 13.08 -13.23
N CYS A 238 -3.68 13.48 -12.87
CA CYS A 238 -3.30 13.84 -11.51
C CYS A 238 -2.43 15.08 -11.50
N ASP A 239 -2.36 15.77 -10.37
CA ASP A 239 -1.56 16.97 -10.16
C ASP A 239 -0.21 16.67 -9.47
N CYS A 240 0.24 15.41 -9.47
CA CYS A 240 1.45 15.03 -8.73
C CYS A 240 2.72 15.70 -9.27
N GLY A 241 2.94 15.69 -10.58
CA GLY A 241 4.11 16.34 -11.20
C GLY A 241 4.12 17.85 -10.95
N GLU A 242 2.98 18.52 -11.20
CA GLU A 242 2.81 19.96 -10.94
C GLU A 242 3.08 20.32 -9.47
N GLN A 243 2.57 19.53 -8.53
CA GLN A 243 2.84 19.74 -7.10
C GLN A 243 4.31 19.54 -6.73
N LEU A 244 5.02 18.63 -7.40
CA LEU A 244 6.45 18.41 -7.18
C LEU A 244 7.25 19.63 -7.66
N ASP A 245 7.00 20.09 -8.88
CA ASP A 245 7.65 21.27 -9.48
C ASP A 245 7.37 22.53 -8.66
N THR A 246 6.11 22.73 -8.26
CA THR A 246 5.70 23.87 -7.42
C THR A 246 6.41 23.84 -6.07
N ALA A 247 6.54 22.67 -5.44
CA ALA A 247 7.26 22.54 -4.19
C ALA A 247 8.75 22.89 -4.36
N ILE A 248 9.41 22.40 -5.41
CA ILE A 248 10.81 22.72 -5.72
C ILE A 248 10.97 24.23 -5.90
N ALA A 249 10.14 24.85 -6.76
CA ALA A 249 10.22 26.29 -7.04
C ALA A 249 10.01 27.14 -5.78
N THR A 250 9.01 26.78 -4.96
CA THR A 250 8.70 27.50 -3.72
C THR A 250 9.85 27.38 -2.71
N MET A 251 10.43 26.18 -2.55
CA MET A 251 11.57 25.96 -1.65
C MET A 251 12.80 26.75 -2.11
N THR A 252 13.09 26.77 -3.41
CA THR A 252 14.19 27.57 -3.98
C THR A 252 13.99 29.06 -3.69
N GLN A 253 12.78 29.60 -3.87
CA GLN A 253 12.46 31.00 -3.59
C GLN A 253 12.59 31.37 -2.10
N HIS A 254 12.34 30.43 -1.20
CA HIS A 254 12.45 30.63 0.25
C HIS A 254 13.84 30.29 0.82
N GLY A 255 14.83 30.02 -0.04
CA GLY A 255 16.21 29.72 0.37
C GLY A 255 16.42 28.31 0.93
N GLY A 256 15.39 27.46 0.94
CA GLY A 256 15.55 26.03 1.17
C GLY A 256 14.32 25.28 1.66
N GLY A 257 14.42 23.95 1.62
CA GLY A 257 13.39 23.02 2.03
C GLY A 257 13.76 21.56 1.79
N VAL A 258 12.86 20.65 2.15
CA VAL A 258 13.06 19.20 1.98
C VAL A 258 11.84 18.55 1.34
N ILE A 259 12.05 17.81 0.27
CA ILE A 259 11.05 16.90 -0.30
C ILE A 259 11.38 15.49 0.15
N CYS A 260 10.51 14.88 0.95
CA CYS A 260 10.56 13.46 1.25
C CYS A 260 9.82 12.71 0.14
N TYR A 261 10.57 12.22 -0.85
CA TYR A 261 10.08 11.40 -1.95
C TYR A 261 10.01 9.93 -1.51
N LEU A 262 8.80 9.49 -1.21
CA LEU A 262 8.52 8.17 -0.66
C LEU A 262 8.13 7.21 -1.79
N ALA A 263 8.86 6.11 -1.96
CA ALA A 263 8.54 5.02 -2.88
C ALA A 263 7.23 4.28 -2.49
N GLN A 264 6.08 4.89 -2.78
CA GLN A 264 4.74 4.37 -2.45
C GLN A 264 3.73 4.76 -3.54
N GLU A 265 3.85 4.10 -4.69
CA GLU A 265 2.98 4.32 -5.85
C GLU A 265 1.51 3.99 -5.55
N GLY A 266 0.59 4.72 -6.20
CA GLY A 266 -0.83 4.42 -6.12
C GLY A 266 -1.46 4.62 -4.74
N ARG A 267 -0.80 5.35 -3.82
CA ARG A 267 -1.14 5.39 -2.38
C ARG A 267 -0.79 4.09 -1.64
N GLY A 268 0.30 3.43 -2.03
CA GLY A 268 0.80 2.22 -1.39
C GLY A 268 0.23 0.92 -1.95
N ILE A 269 -0.60 0.98 -2.99
CA ILE A 269 -1.16 -0.22 -3.66
C ILE A 269 -0.33 -0.67 -4.87
N GLY A 270 0.71 0.09 -5.24
CA GLY A 270 1.54 -0.18 -6.40
C GLY A 270 0.93 0.26 -7.74
N ILE A 271 1.76 0.25 -8.79
CA ILE A 271 1.38 0.76 -10.11
C ILE A 271 0.28 -0.07 -10.79
N ALA A 272 0.33 -1.40 -10.67
CA ALA A 272 -0.64 -2.28 -11.31
C ALA A 272 -2.06 -2.01 -10.79
N ASN A 273 -2.22 -1.92 -9.46
CA ASN A 273 -3.52 -1.66 -8.85
C ASN A 273 -4.00 -0.24 -9.07
N LYS A 274 -3.10 0.75 -9.15
CA LYS A 274 -3.46 2.10 -9.61
C LYS A 274 -4.09 2.10 -10.99
N LEU A 275 -3.51 1.37 -11.94
CA LEU A 275 -4.05 1.27 -13.30
C LEU A 275 -5.39 0.51 -13.33
N ARG A 276 -5.55 -0.54 -12.50
CA ARG A 276 -6.85 -1.21 -12.32
C ARG A 276 -7.90 -0.27 -11.77
N ALA A 277 -7.57 0.54 -10.76
CA ALA A 277 -8.47 1.54 -10.20
C ALA A 277 -8.88 2.57 -11.26
N TYR A 278 -7.96 3.00 -12.12
CA TYR A 278 -8.28 3.88 -13.26
C TYR A 278 -9.25 3.23 -14.26
N ALA A 279 -9.10 1.94 -14.55
CA ALA A 279 -10.04 1.23 -15.41
C ALA A 279 -11.44 1.19 -14.78
N LEU A 280 -11.54 0.94 -13.48
CA LEU A 280 -12.81 0.96 -12.74
C LEU A 280 -13.44 2.36 -12.69
N GLN A 281 -12.64 3.40 -12.54
CA GLN A 281 -13.12 4.79 -12.58
C GLN A 281 -13.66 5.18 -13.95
N ASN A 282 -12.98 4.75 -15.03
CA ASN A 282 -13.48 4.93 -16.38
C ASN A 282 -14.82 4.20 -16.60
N ALA A 283 -15.07 3.11 -15.87
CA ALA A 283 -16.33 2.37 -15.87
C ALA A 283 -17.41 3.00 -14.96
N GLY A 284 -17.14 4.15 -14.32
CA GLY A 284 -18.12 4.96 -13.61
C GLY A 284 -17.92 5.07 -12.11
N LEU A 285 -17.06 4.24 -11.50
CA LEU A 285 -16.79 4.29 -10.05
C LEU A 285 -16.05 5.59 -9.68
N ASP A 286 -16.29 6.08 -8.48
CA ASP A 286 -15.45 7.12 -7.90
C ASP A 286 -14.09 6.56 -7.42
N THR A 287 -13.23 7.43 -6.89
CA THR A 287 -11.89 7.02 -6.44
C THR A 287 -11.91 6.07 -5.23
N LEU A 288 -12.85 6.27 -4.29
CA LEU A 288 -12.99 5.43 -3.11
C LEU A 288 -13.60 4.07 -3.48
N GLU A 289 -14.71 4.10 -4.22
CA GLU A 289 -15.40 2.91 -4.71
C GLU A 289 -14.45 2.01 -5.52
N ALA A 290 -13.60 2.59 -6.38
CA ALA A 290 -12.64 1.81 -7.16
C ALA A 290 -11.59 1.10 -6.29
N ASN A 291 -11.12 1.72 -5.21
CA ASN A 291 -10.18 1.09 -4.28
C ASN A 291 -10.85 0.00 -3.46
N GLU A 292 -12.07 0.26 -2.97
CA GLU A 292 -12.87 -0.72 -2.23
C GLU A 292 -13.22 -1.92 -3.11
N ALA A 293 -13.53 -1.69 -4.38
CA ALA A 293 -13.74 -2.72 -5.38
C ALA A 293 -12.48 -3.53 -5.68
N LEU A 294 -11.27 -3.03 -5.42
CA LEU A 294 -10.05 -3.85 -5.46
C LEU A 294 -9.72 -4.48 -4.10
N GLY A 295 -10.48 -4.15 -3.05
CA GLY A 295 -10.31 -4.66 -1.70
C GLY A 295 -9.29 -3.89 -0.84
N PHE A 296 -8.75 -2.78 -1.33
CA PHE A 296 -7.82 -1.92 -0.59
C PHE A 296 -8.55 -0.97 0.36
N ASP A 297 -7.83 -0.46 1.35
CA ASP A 297 -8.32 0.65 2.17
C ASP A 297 -8.20 1.99 1.42
N ALA A 298 -8.85 3.04 1.93
CA ALA A 298 -8.87 4.35 1.26
C ALA A 298 -7.46 4.99 1.12
N ASP A 299 -6.55 4.63 2.02
CA ASP A 299 -5.15 5.04 2.05
C ASP A 299 -4.28 4.00 2.74
N GLU A 300 -3.29 3.44 2.03
CA GLU A 300 -2.38 2.39 2.53
C GLU A 300 -0.98 2.95 2.83
N ARG A 301 -0.81 4.27 2.81
CA ARG A 301 0.49 4.95 2.91
C ARG A 301 1.05 4.99 4.33
N GLU A 302 2.37 5.12 4.41
CA GLU A 302 3.11 5.24 5.66
C GLU A 302 3.87 6.57 5.75
N PHE A 303 3.65 7.31 6.83
CA PHE A 303 4.31 8.60 7.06
C PHE A 303 5.36 8.57 8.19
N ALA A 304 5.44 7.46 8.95
CA ALA A 304 6.45 7.30 10.00
C ALA A 304 7.88 7.37 9.44
N ILE A 305 8.10 6.79 8.25
CA ILE A 305 9.37 6.85 7.52
C ILE A 305 9.77 8.30 7.21
N ALA A 306 8.84 9.11 6.71
CA ALA A 306 9.12 10.51 6.44
C ALA A 306 9.51 11.29 7.70
N ALA A 307 8.83 11.07 8.82
CA ALA A 307 9.18 11.73 10.06
C ALA A 307 10.60 11.36 10.54
N LEU A 308 11.04 10.13 10.30
CA LEU A 308 12.40 9.68 10.61
C LEU A 308 13.44 10.28 9.66
N MET A 309 13.14 10.39 8.36
CA MET A 309 13.99 11.11 7.40
C MET A 309 14.15 12.59 7.80
N ILE A 310 13.05 13.26 8.17
CA ILE A 310 13.04 14.66 8.64
C ILE A 310 13.91 14.81 9.90
N ARG A 311 13.77 13.91 10.88
CA ARG A 311 14.61 13.91 12.09
C ARG A 311 16.08 13.67 11.80
N ASP A 312 16.40 12.72 10.92
CA ASP A 312 17.77 12.42 10.51
C ASP A 312 18.45 13.63 9.82
N LEU A 313 17.68 14.46 9.13
CA LEU A 313 18.13 15.73 8.57
C LEU A 313 18.27 16.86 9.62
N GLY A 314 18.04 16.57 10.90
CA GLY A 314 18.14 17.53 12.00
C GLY A 314 16.93 18.44 12.17
N LEU A 315 15.81 18.14 11.51
CA LEU A 315 14.62 18.99 11.52
C LEU A 315 13.61 18.48 12.54
N GLY A 316 13.28 19.32 13.54
CA GLY A 316 12.25 19.03 14.55
C GLY A 316 10.97 19.87 14.37
N ARG A 317 11.05 20.95 13.61
CA ARG A 317 10.01 21.97 13.42
C ARG A 317 9.93 22.36 11.96
N ILE A 318 8.75 22.28 11.35
CA ILE A 318 8.58 22.42 9.89
C ILE A 318 7.30 23.17 9.50
N ARG A 319 7.29 23.72 8.29
CA ARG A 319 6.08 24.14 7.57
C ARG A 319 5.73 23.08 6.53
N LEU A 320 4.60 22.40 6.69
CA LEU A 320 4.27 21.21 5.89
C LEU A 320 3.44 21.58 4.66
N MET A 321 3.99 21.31 3.47
CA MET A 321 3.32 21.51 2.18
C MET A 321 2.36 20.35 1.86
N THR A 322 1.09 20.47 2.24
CA THR A 322 0.10 19.39 2.05
C THR A 322 -1.34 19.86 1.96
N ASN A 323 -2.04 19.29 0.97
CA ASN A 323 -3.51 19.37 0.88
C ASN A 323 -4.22 18.23 1.62
N ASN A 324 -3.51 17.19 2.09
CA ASN A 324 -4.11 16.11 2.89
C ASN A 324 -3.91 16.38 4.40
N PRO A 325 -4.97 16.51 5.21
CA PRO A 325 -4.85 16.65 6.67
C PRO A 325 -4.24 15.42 7.35
N GLU A 326 -4.45 14.21 6.83
CA GLU A 326 -3.93 12.97 7.43
C GLU A 326 -2.39 12.94 7.45
N LYS A 327 -1.74 13.60 6.48
CA LYS A 327 -0.27 13.76 6.45
C LYS A 327 0.22 14.58 7.65
N ILE A 328 -0.56 15.56 8.11
CA ILE A 328 -0.22 16.40 9.26
C ILE A 328 -0.28 15.54 10.52
N ASP A 329 -1.41 14.85 10.71
CA ASP A 329 -1.62 13.98 11.87
C ASP A 329 -0.53 12.91 11.98
N GLY A 330 -0.16 12.29 10.86
CA GLY A 330 0.90 11.28 10.81
C GLY A 330 2.27 11.82 11.24
N ILE A 331 2.62 13.03 10.81
CA ILE A 331 3.90 13.69 11.15
C ILE A 331 3.92 14.18 12.60
N VAL A 332 2.83 14.79 13.08
CA VAL A 332 2.68 15.26 14.47
C VAL A 332 2.74 14.09 15.45
N LYS A 333 2.01 12.99 15.18
CA LYS A 333 2.07 11.75 15.98
C LYS A 333 3.48 11.15 16.02
N ALA A 334 4.27 11.38 14.98
CA ALA A 334 5.65 10.95 14.91
C ALA A 334 6.64 11.96 15.53
N GLY A 335 6.17 12.97 16.26
CA GLY A 335 7.00 13.86 17.08
C GLY A 335 7.68 15.01 16.33
N ILE A 336 7.20 15.37 15.14
CA ILE A 336 7.65 16.58 14.42
C ILE A 336 6.62 17.70 14.66
N GLU A 337 7.09 18.88 15.05
CA GLU A 337 6.24 20.07 15.18
C GLU A 337 5.90 20.63 13.79
N VAL A 338 4.62 20.71 13.46
CA VAL A 338 4.13 21.36 12.24
C VAL A 338 3.60 22.74 12.59
N THR A 339 4.36 23.80 12.25
CA THR A 339 4.02 25.19 12.61
C THR A 339 3.00 25.81 11.67
N GLU A 340 2.95 25.31 10.44
CA GLU A 340 2.11 25.84 9.38
C GLU A 340 1.77 24.72 8.40
N ARG A 341 0.53 24.72 7.92
CA ARG A 341 0.12 23.93 6.76
C ARG A 341 0.12 24.83 5.53
N VAL A 342 1.01 24.56 4.60
CA VAL A 342 1.13 25.28 3.33
C VAL A 342 0.35 24.51 2.26
N GLY A 343 -0.66 25.14 1.67
CA GLY A 343 -1.44 24.55 0.57
C GLY A 343 -0.64 24.50 -0.72
N LEU A 344 -0.98 23.54 -1.60
CA LEU A 344 -0.47 23.49 -2.97
C LEU A 344 -1.63 23.72 -3.91
N ALA A 345 -1.52 24.71 -4.78
CA ALA A 345 -2.52 24.91 -5.81
C ALA A 345 -2.46 23.77 -6.83
N ALA A 346 -3.61 23.43 -7.41
CA ALA A 346 -3.71 22.49 -8.51
C ALA A 346 -4.36 23.20 -9.70
N THR A 347 -3.82 22.99 -10.91
CA THR A 347 -4.48 23.44 -12.13
C THR A 347 -5.56 22.44 -12.56
N LEU A 348 -6.78 22.93 -12.72
CA LEU A 348 -7.88 22.14 -13.27
C LEU A 348 -7.72 21.95 -14.78
N ASN A 349 -8.03 20.75 -15.25
CA ASN A 349 -8.16 20.43 -16.66
C ASN A 349 -9.24 19.35 -16.86
N PRO A 350 -9.74 19.13 -18.09
CA PRO A 350 -10.84 18.19 -18.34
C PRO A 350 -10.59 16.75 -17.86
N HIS A 351 -9.33 16.35 -17.69
CA HIS A 351 -8.95 15.00 -17.25
C HIS A 351 -8.84 14.85 -15.73
N ASN A 352 -8.58 15.93 -14.97
CA ASN A 352 -8.43 15.87 -13.51
C ASN A 352 -9.57 16.51 -12.72
N GLU A 353 -10.53 17.18 -13.36
CA GLU A 353 -11.67 17.83 -12.70
C GLU A 353 -12.40 16.90 -11.73
N ARG A 354 -12.80 15.71 -12.19
CA ARG A 354 -13.48 14.70 -11.34
C ARG A 354 -12.60 14.25 -10.17
N TYR A 355 -11.31 14.04 -10.41
CA TYR A 355 -10.35 13.62 -9.40
C TYR A 355 -10.15 14.69 -8.31
N ILE A 356 -9.95 15.94 -8.72
CA ILE A 356 -9.78 17.07 -7.81
C ILE A 356 -11.08 17.33 -7.05
N ALA A 357 -12.24 17.28 -7.71
CA ALA A 357 -13.55 17.43 -7.07
C ALA A 357 -13.80 16.35 -6.00
N ALA A 358 -13.53 15.08 -6.31
CA ALA A 358 -13.67 13.97 -5.35
C ALA A 358 -12.71 14.13 -4.16
N ARG A 359 -11.49 14.66 -4.39
CA ARG A 359 -10.54 14.96 -3.31
C ARG A 359 -10.98 16.15 -2.47
N VAL A 360 -11.57 17.17 -3.09
CA VAL A 360 -12.09 18.39 -2.45
C VAL A 360 -13.30 18.09 -1.56
N ALA A 361 -14.19 17.19 -1.99
CA ALA A 361 -15.35 16.77 -1.21
C ALA A 361 -14.97 16.09 0.12
N LYS A 362 -13.71 15.64 0.28
CA LYS A 362 -13.22 15.06 1.54
C LYS A 362 -12.92 16.17 2.56
N LYS A 363 -13.53 16.05 3.74
CA LYS A 363 -13.42 17.01 4.84
C LYS A 363 -11.94 17.30 5.19
N GLY A 364 -11.59 18.59 5.24
CA GLY A 364 -10.28 19.06 5.71
C GLY A 364 -9.16 19.11 4.66
N TYR A 365 -9.44 18.78 3.39
CA TYR A 365 -8.51 19.02 2.30
C TYR A 365 -8.43 20.53 1.98
N LEU A 366 -7.23 21.08 1.75
CA LEU A 366 -7.08 22.47 1.32
C LEU A 366 -7.45 22.61 -0.16
N HIS A 367 -7.98 23.78 -0.51
CA HIS A 367 -8.33 24.15 -1.87
C HIS A 367 -7.56 25.41 -2.25
N ALA A 368 -6.68 25.29 -3.24
CA ALA A 368 -6.20 26.40 -4.03
C ALA A 368 -6.26 25.92 -5.48
N VAL A 369 -7.02 26.63 -6.31
CA VAL A 369 -7.11 26.36 -7.75
C VAL A 369 -6.50 27.58 -8.43
N ASN A 370 -5.47 27.35 -9.25
CA ASN A 370 -5.00 28.39 -10.15
C ASN A 370 -5.98 28.42 -11.34
N GLY A 371 -6.67 29.56 -11.51
CA GLY A 371 -7.66 29.78 -12.56
C GLY A 371 -7.05 29.94 -13.94
#